data_AF-A0A183PP64-F1
#
_entry.id   AF-A0A183PP64-F1
#
_cell.length_a   1.000
_cell.length_b   1.000
_cell.length_c   1.000
_cell.angle_alpha   90.00
_cell.angle_beta   90.00
_cell.angle_gamma   90.00
#
_symmetry.space_group_name_H-M   'P 1'
#
loop_
_entity.id
_entity.type
_entity.pdbx_description
1 polymer ?
#
loop_
_entity_poly.entity_id
_entity_poly.type
_entity_poly.pdbx_seq_one_letter_code
_entity_poly.pdbx_strand_id
1 'polypeptide(L)'
;MESLKMNDGRSIPVIGLGTWNYGESLFPTDSNGNFCLDEVPHEETWKEMEKLVDDGLVRSIGISNFNKRQIENILKHCRIKPSNLQIEIHANFPNTQLVEYAQSIGLTVTAYAPLGSPAASPGRVDLLMEPWVLQIAKHHGKTPAQVLLRYLIQRNLIVVPKSVTPKRIEENFRV
;
A
#
# COMPACT_ATOMS: atom_id res chain seq x y z
N MET A 1 -23.24 15.59 -1.42
CA MET A 1 -22.16 14.67 -0.99
C MET A 1 -22.61 14.04 0.31
N GLU A 2 -22.77 12.72 0.36
CA GLU A 2 -23.08 12.03 1.62
C GLU A 2 -21.96 12.24 2.63
N SER A 3 -22.29 12.24 3.93
CA SER A 3 -21.31 12.41 4.99
C SER A 3 -21.48 11.37 6.09
N LEU A 4 -20.40 10.75 6.53
CA LEU A 4 -20.35 9.87 7.70
C LEU A 4 -20.28 10.71 8.97
N LYS A 5 -21.16 10.42 9.93
CA LYS A 5 -21.13 11.02 11.28
C LYS A 5 -20.16 10.24 12.16
N MET A 6 -19.16 10.92 12.70
CA MET A 6 -18.23 10.37 13.68
C MET A 6 -18.84 10.43 15.09
N ASN A 7 -18.34 9.59 16.00
CA ASN A 7 -18.81 9.54 17.39
C ASN A 7 -18.60 10.85 18.17
N ASP A 8 -17.70 11.72 17.70
CA ASP A 8 -17.42 13.04 18.28
C ASP A 8 -18.22 14.19 17.63
N GLY A 9 -19.22 13.87 16.81
CA GLY A 9 -20.11 14.84 16.17
C GLY A 9 -19.58 15.42 14.86
N ARG A 10 -18.32 15.14 14.48
CA ARG A 10 -17.76 15.58 13.19
C ARG A 10 -18.42 14.82 12.03
N SER A 11 -18.51 15.49 10.89
CA SER A 11 -19.01 14.91 9.64
C SER A 11 -17.85 14.78 8.65
N ILE A 12 -17.63 13.57 8.12
CA ILE A 12 -16.62 13.29 7.11
C ILE A 12 -17.33 13.11 5.76
N PRO A 13 -16.95 13.81 4.68
CA PRO A 13 -17.51 13.53 3.38
C PRO A 13 -17.22 12.09 2.97
N VAL A 14 -18.20 11.40 2.38
CA VAL A 14 -17.95 10.11 1.74
C VAL A 14 -17.11 10.38 0.50
N ILE A 15 -15.83 10.04 0.58
CA ILE A 15 -14.89 10.16 -0.53
C ILE A 15 -14.90 8.83 -1.29
N GLY A 16 -15.52 8.81 -2.46
CA GLY A 16 -15.41 7.69 -3.38
C GLY A 16 -14.00 7.62 -3.98
N LEU A 17 -13.40 6.43 -3.97
CA LEU A 17 -12.14 6.16 -4.69
C LEU A 17 -12.37 5.96 -6.19
N GLY A 18 -13.61 6.11 -6.68
CA GLY A 18 -13.93 5.92 -8.09
C GLY A 18 -13.76 4.49 -8.60
N THR A 19 -13.74 3.48 -7.72
CA THR A 19 -13.55 2.10 -8.15
C THR A 19 -14.86 1.33 -8.29
N TRP A 20 -15.89 1.72 -7.56
CA TRP A 20 -17.13 0.97 -7.39
C TRP A 20 -18.30 1.94 -7.25
N ASN A 21 -19.40 1.71 -7.98
CA ASN A 21 -20.65 2.40 -7.68
C ASN A 21 -21.03 2.16 -6.21
N TYR A 22 -21.19 3.23 -5.44
CA TYR A 22 -21.55 3.14 -4.02
C TYR A 22 -22.87 2.37 -3.86
N GLY A 23 -22.85 1.34 -3.01
CA GLY A 23 -23.97 0.42 -2.77
C GLY A 23 -23.72 -0.46 -1.55
N GLU A 24 -24.58 -1.44 -1.31
CA GLU A 24 -24.52 -2.30 -0.10
C GLU A 24 -23.31 -3.26 -0.07
N SER A 25 -22.62 -3.47 -1.20
CA SER A 25 -21.47 -4.37 -1.33
C SER A 25 -20.17 -3.60 -1.48
N LEU A 26 -19.11 -4.07 -0.80
CA LEU A 26 -17.73 -3.58 -1.00
C LEU A 26 -17.17 -3.87 -2.39
N PHE A 27 -17.74 -4.85 -3.09
CA PHE A 27 -17.38 -5.24 -4.46
C PHE A 27 -18.67 -5.44 -5.26
N PRO A 28 -19.31 -4.34 -5.72
CA PRO A 28 -20.57 -4.43 -6.45
C PRO A 28 -20.34 -5.11 -7.80
N THR A 29 -21.20 -6.07 -8.11
CA THR A 29 -21.22 -6.79 -9.38
C THR A 29 -22.60 -6.69 -10.02
N ASP A 30 -22.64 -6.63 -11.36
CA ASP A 30 -23.87 -6.75 -12.14
C ASP A 30 -24.42 -8.18 -12.09
N SER A 31 -25.57 -8.41 -12.74
CA SER A 31 -26.20 -9.73 -12.81
C SER A 31 -25.35 -10.79 -13.52
N ASN A 32 -24.33 -10.39 -14.28
CA ASN A 32 -23.41 -11.27 -14.99
C ASN A 32 -22.12 -11.54 -14.19
N GLY A 33 -22.00 -10.98 -12.98
CA GLY A 33 -20.79 -11.08 -12.15
C GLY A 33 -19.68 -10.11 -12.57
N ASN A 34 -19.95 -9.16 -13.48
CA ASN A 34 -18.98 -8.13 -13.82
C ASN A 34 -18.95 -7.06 -12.74
N PHE A 35 -17.76 -6.58 -12.48
CA PHE A 35 -17.47 -5.49 -11.58
C PHE A 35 -18.11 -4.17 -12.04
N CYS A 36 -18.93 -3.55 -11.17
CA CYS A 36 -19.59 -2.27 -11.43
C CYS A 36 -18.64 -1.10 -11.18
N LEU A 37 -17.83 -0.77 -12.18
CA LEU A 37 -16.85 0.32 -12.13
C LEU A 37 -17.53 1.71 -12.07
N ASP A 38 -16.81 2.66 -11.50
CA ASP A 38 -17.17 4.09 -11.47
C ASP A 38 -16.05 4.89 -12.16
N GLU A 39 -16.37 6.10 -12.64
CA GLU A 39 -15.44 6.97 -13.34
C GLU A 39 -15.26 8.28 -12.57
N VAL A 40 -14.38 8.26 -11.56
CA VAL A 40 -14.03 9.47 -10.79
C VAL A 40 -12.55 9.83 -11.05
N PRO A 41 -12.25 11.04 -11.54
CA PRO A 41 -10.87 11.49 -11.70
C PRO A 41 -10.12 11.50 -10.36
N HIS A 42 -8.89 10.99 -10.35
CA HIS A 42 -8.11 10.86 -9.10
C HIS A 42 -7.93 12.20 -8.36
N GLU A 43 -7.79 13.30 -9.11
CA GLU A 43 -7.65 14.65 -8.56
C GLU A 43 -8.90 15.18 -7.86
N GLU A 44 -10.10 14.70 -8.22
CA GLU A 44 -11.33 15.07 -7.51
C GLU A 44 -11.37 14.42 -6.13
N THR A 45 -11.12 13.11 -6.07
CA THR A 45 -10.92 12.37 -4.81
C THR A 45 -9.81 13.00 -3.98
N TRP A 46 -8.69 13.38 -4.61
CA TRP A 46 -7.56 13.98 -3.89
C TRP A 46 -7.92 15.31 -3.23
N LYS A 47 -8.69 16.18 -3.90
CA LYS A 47 -9.13 17.46 -3.30
C LYS A 47 -9.95 17.25 -2.02
N GLU A 48 -10.79 16.22 -1.98
CA GLU A 48 -11.52 15.88 -0.75
C GLU A 48 -10.59 15.30 0.33
N MET A 49 -9.57 14.51 -0.06
CA MET A 49 -8.55 14.01 0.88
C MET A 49 -7.75 15.16 1.51
N GLU A 50 -7.47 16.23 0.77
CA GLU A 50 -6.80 17.42 1.30
C GLU A 50 -7.63 18.14 2.37
N LYS A 51 -8.96 18.19 2.22
CA LYS A 51 -9.85 18.76 3.24
C LYS A 51 -9.79 17.99 4.56
N LEU A 52 -9.60 16.67 4.52
CA LEU A 52 -9.42 15.87 5.74
C LEU A 52 -8.19 16.32 6.55
N VAL A 53 -7.16 16.83 5.87
CA VAL A 53 -5.98 17.41 6.53
C VAL A 53 -6.33 18.77 7.13
N ASP A 54 -7.01 19.64 6.37
CA ASP A 54 -7.42 20.97 6.84
C ASP A 54 -8.36 20.90 8.05
N ASP A 55 -9.27 19.93 8.06
CA ASP A 55 -10.22 19.66 9.16
C ASP A 55 -9.54 18.99 10.37
N GLY A 56 -8.24 18.69 10.29
CA GLY A 56 -7.47 18.04 11.35
C GLY A 56 -7.88 16.59 11.63
N LEU A 57 -8.57 15.94 10.69
CA LEU A 57 -9.00 14.53 10.81
C LEU A 57 -7.86 13.57 10.56
N VAL A 58 -6.95 13.94 9.66
CA VAL A 58 -5.75 13.16 9.31
C VAL A 58 -4.53 14.06 9.33
N ARG A 59 -3.37 13.50 9.73
CA ARG A 59 -2.10 14.24 9.74
C ARG A 59 -1.39 14.23 8.39
N SER A 60 -1.61 13.18 7.60
CA SER A 60 -0.93 12.96 6.33
C SER A 60 -1.83 12.13 5.42
N ILE A 61 -1.74 12.39 4.12
CA ILE A 61 -2.46 11.67 3.08
C ILE A 61 -1.45 11.06 2.10
N GLY A 62 -1.82 9.94 1.49
CA GLY A 62 -0.96 9.17 0.61
C GLY A 62 -1.78 8.39 -0.41
N ILE A 63 -1.08 7.64 -1.25
CA ILE A 63 -1.64 6.89 -2.36
C ILE A 63 -1.18 5.43 -2.30
N SER A 64 -1.98 4.52 -2.84
CA SER A 64 -1.68 3.09 -2.86
C SER A 64 -2.00 2.52 -4.24
N ASN A 65 -1.13 1.66 -4.77
CA ASN A 65 -1.25 1.07 -6.13
C ASN A 65 -1.23 2.08 -7.29
N PHE A 66 -0.61 3.24 -7.11
CA PHE A 66 -0.45 4.24 -8.16
C PHE A 66 0.83 3.99 -8.97
N ASN A 67 0.73 4.04 -10.29
CA ASN A 67 1.89 4.09 -11.18
C ASN A 67 2.41 5.53 -11.36
N LYS A 68 3.59 5.67 -11.97
CA LYS A 68 4.25 6.97 -12.20
C LYS A 68 3.32 8.02 -12.82
N ARG A 69 2.57 7.68 -13.88
CA ARG A 69 1.66 8.61 -14.57
C ARG A 69 0.56 9.13 -13.65
N GLN A 70 -0.02 8.27 -12.81
CA GLN A 70 -1.05 8.66 -11.85
C GLN A 70 -0.47 9.54 -10.74
N ILE A 71 0.75 9.23 -10.26
CA ILE A 71 1.46 10.09 -9.29
C ILE A 71 1.69 11.49 -9.89
N GLU A 72 2.21 11.57 -11.11
CA GLU A 72 2.43 12.83 -11.81
C GLU A 72 1.12 13.61 -11.99
N ASN A 73 0.00 12.94 -12.24
CA ASN A 73 -1.30 13.58 -12.32
C ASN A 73 -1.70 14.24 -10.99
N ILE A 74 -1.56 13.54 -9.86
CA ILE A 74 -1.83 14.13 -8.55
C ILE A 74 -0.90 15.31 -8.28
N LEU A 75 0.39 15.17 -8.53
CA LEU A 75 1.38 16.23 -8.26
C LEU A 75 1.13 17.52 -9.06
N LYS A 76 0.52 17.42 -10.24
CA LYS A 76 0.12 18.59 -11.05
C LYS A 76 -1.06 19.35 -10.45
N HIS A 77 -1.92 18.69 -9.69
CA HIS A 77 -3.19 19.25 -9.23
C HIS A 77 -3.30 19.42 -7.70
N CYS A 78 -2.39 18.84 -6.93
CA CYS A 78 -2.45 18.87 -5.47
C CYS A 78 -1.99 20.21 -4.89
N ARG A 79 -2.65 20.66 -3.82
CA ARG A 79 -2.14 21.64 -2.86
C ARG A 79 -1.30 20.97 -1.78
N ILE A 80 -1.72 19.80 -1.30
CA ILE A 80 -1.00 18.96 -0.33
C ILE A 80 -0.48 17.74 -1.06
N LYS A 81 0.85 17.62 -1.15
CA LYS A 81 1.49 16.47 -1.82
C LYS A 81 1.23 15.17 -1.06
N PRO A 82 1.09 14.02 -1.76
CA PRO A 82 1.11 12.73 -1.08
C PRO A 82 2.39 12.60 -0.26
N SER A 83 2.30 11.98 0.92
CA SER A 83 3.45 11.76 1.80
C SER A 83 4.02 10.34 1.67
N ASN A 84 3.20 9.38 1.22
CA ASN A 84 3.55 7.97 1.10
C ASN A 84 2.94 7.35 -0.16
N LEU A 85 3.69 6.45 -0.79
CA LEU A 85 3.21 5.51 -1.81
C LEU A 85 3.28 4.09 -1.24
N GLN A 86 2.16 3.38 -1.17
CA GLN A 86 2.13 1.97 -0.79
C GLN A 86 1.93 1.07 -2.02
N ILE A 87 2.84 0.14 -2.28
CA ILE A 87 2.84 -0.73 -3.48
C ILE A 87 3.43 -2.11 -3.18
N GLU A 88 3.21 -3.09 -4.06
CA GLU A 88 3.83 -4.41 -3.95
C GLU A 88 5.33 -4.27 -4.15
N ILE A 89 6.10 -4.66 -3.13
CA ILE A 89 7.55 -4.75 -3.21
C ILE A 89 8.03 -5.92 -2.39
N HIS A 90 8.74 -6.84 -3.02
CA HIS A 90 9.48 -7.92 -2.39
C HIS A 90 10.68 -8.28 -3.27
N ALA A 91 11.52 -9.24 -2.86
CA ALA A 91 12.74 -9.54 -3.61
C ALA A 91 12.49 -10.02 -5.05
N ASN A 92 11.43 -10.81 -5.30
CA ASN A 92 11.02 -11.19 -6.65
C ASN A 92 10.27 -10.10 -7.45
N PHE A 93 9.86 -8.99 -6.82
CA PHE A 93 9.26 -7.84 -7.49
C PHE A 93 9.80 -6.54 -6.87
N PRO A 94 11.05 -6.17 -7.21
CA PRO A 94 11.75 -5.07 -6.52
C PRO A 94 11.16 -3.69 -6.77
N ASN A 95 10.39 -3.54 -7.85
CA ASN A 95 9.75 -2.29 -8.29
C ASN A 95 10.71 -1.08 -8.34
N THR A 96 11.97 -1.32 -8.71
CA THR A 96 13.09 -0.39 -8.56
C THR A 96 12.83 0.98 -9.17
N GLN A 97 12.35 1.04 -10.42
CA GLN A 97 12.13 2.30 -11.13
C GLN A 97 11.07 3.18 -10.46
N LEU A 98 9.97 2.59 -9.97
CA LEU A 98 8.90 3.33 -9.30
C LEU A 98 9.33 3.80 -7.90
N VAL A 99 10.10 2.96 -7.19
CA VAL A 99 10.69 3.31 -5.89
C VAL A 99 11.64 4.50 -6.03
N GLU A 100 12.59 4.42 -6.96
CA GLU A 100 13.57 5.50 -7.20
C GLU A 100 12.88 6.79 -7.60
N TYR A 101 11.90 6.71 -8.51
CA TYR A 101 11.07 7.86 -8.87
C TYR A 101 10.37 8.46 -7.65
N ALA A 102 9.60 7.66 -6.90
CA ALA A 102 8.85 8.12 -5.74
C ALA A 102 9.77 8.77 -4.67
N GLN A 103 10.92 8.17 -4.39
CA GLN A 103 11.91 8.73 -3.47
C GLN A 103 12.51 10.04 -4.00
N SER A 104 12.81 10.14 -5.31
CA SER A 104 13.38 11.35 -5.93
C SER A 104 12.48 12.58 -5.82
N ILE A 105 11.16 12.38 -5.76
CA ILE A 105 10.16 13.46 -5.61
C ILE A 105 9.74 13.67 -4.14
N GLY A 106 10.40 13.00 -3.20
CA GLY A 106 10.22 13.16 -1.75
C GLY A 106 9.13 12.30 -1.13
N LEU A 107 8.59 11.29 -1.83
CA LEU A 107 7.66 10.33 -1.23
C LEU A 107 8.42 9.27 -0.43
N THR A 108 7.89 8.95 0.74
CA THR A 108 8.23 7.68 1.39
C THR A 108 7.53 6.53 0.66
N VAL A 109 8.10 5.33 0.69
CA VAL A 109 7.52 4.17 0.01
C VAL A 109 7.30 3.03 1.01
N THR A 110 6.08 2.49 1.04
CA THR A 110 5.69 1.36 1.87
C THR A 110 5.50 0.10 1.01
N ALA A 111 6.22 -0.96 1.35
CA ALA A 111 6.12 -2.27 0.72
C ALA A 111 5.01 -3.11 1.36
N TYR A 112 3.92 -3.34 0.63
CA TYR A 112 2.99 -4.42 0.98
C TYR A 112 3.47 -5.75 0.38
N ALA A 113 2.96 -6.86 0.93
CA ALA A 113 3.40 -8.22 0.60
C ALA A 113 4.94 -8.41 0.64
N PRO A 114 5.66 -7.87 1.64
CA PRO A 114 7.13 -7.85 1.63
C PRO A 114 7.77 -9.24 1.68
N LEU A 115 6.99 -10.28 2.04
CA LEU A 115 7.40 -11.69 2.08
C LEU A 115 6.89 -12.51 0.88
N GLY A 116 6.37 -11.88 -0.18
CA GLY A 116 5.92 -12.56 -1.40
C GLY A 116 4.55 -13.25 -1.31
N SER A 117 3.76 -12.95 -0.28
CA SER A 117 2.41 -13.49 -0.08
C SER A 117 2.33 -15.04 -0.17
N PRO A 118 3.05 -15.78 0.70
CA PRO A 118 3.15 -17.25 0.62
C PRO A 118 1.81 -17.99 0.72
N ALA A 119 0.76 -17.33 1.22
CA ALA A 119 -0.60 -17.89 1.33
C ALA A 119 -1.53 -17.55 0.14
N ALA A 120 -1.09 -16.75 -0.85
CA ALA A 120 -2.00 -16.14 -1.82
C ALA A 120 -2.42 -17.04 -2.99
N SER A 121 -1.65 -18.07 -3.37
CA SER A 121 -2.07 -19.03 -4.41
C SER A 121 -1.19 -20.29 -4.45
N PRO A 122 -1.78 -21.49 -4.64
CA PRO A 122 -1.03 -22.69 -5.05
C PRO A 122 -0.25 -22.40 -6.35
N GLY A 123 1.02 -22.85 -6.42
CA GLY A 123 1.85 -22.72 -7.62
C GLY A 123 2.66 -21.43 -7.73
N ARG A 124 2.54 -20.49 -6.79
CA ARG A 124 3.50 -19.39 -6.67
C ARG A 124 4.76 -19.84 -5.93
N VAL A 125 5.88 -19.27 -6.34
CA VAL A 125 7.17 -19.43 -5.65
C VAL A 125 7.02 -18.93 -4.22
N ASP A 126 7.30 -19.80 -3.25
CA ASP A 126 7.43 -19.40 -1.86
C ASP A 126 8.79 -18.73 -1.66
N LEU A 127 8.77 -17.39 -1.60
CA LEU A 127 9.97 -16.57 -1.45
C LEU A 127 10.77 -16.91 -0.19
N LEU A 128 10.12 -17.45 0.86
CA LEU A 128 10.80 -17.87 2.09
C LEU A 128 11.64 -19.13 1.90
N MET A 129 11.36 -19.91 0.85
CA MET A 129 11.99 -21.19 0.55
C MET A 129 12.98 -21.12 -0.62
N GLU A 130 13.16 -19.95 -1.22
CA GLU A 130 14.13 -19.72 -2.27
C GLU A 130 15.57 -20.06 -1.80
N PRO A 131 16.34 -20.89 -2.55
CA PRO A 131 17.65 -21.36 -2.10
C PRO A 131 18.63 -20.24 -1.73
N TRP A 132 18.60 -19.13 -2.47
CA TRP A 132 19.45 -17.97 -2.21
C TRP A 132 19.04 -17.23 -0.93
N VAL A 133 17.73 -17.16 -0.61
CA VAL A 133 17.26 -16.60 0.67
C VAL A 133 17.73 -17.46 1.83
N LEU A 134 17.55 -18.79 1.72
CA LEU A 134 17.98 -19.75 2.73
C LEU A 134 19.50 -19.68 2.97
N GLN A 135 20.29 -19.52 1.90
CA GLN A 135 21.74 -19.38 1.99
C GLN A 135 22.15 -18.12 2.75
N ILE A 136 21.55 -16.97 2.43
CA ILE A 136 21.82 -15.69 3.12
C ILE A 136 21.37 -15.77 4.58
N ALA A 137 20.20 -16.34 4.83
CA ALA A 137 19.66 -16.55 6.17
C ALA A 137 20.61 -17.39 7.04
N LYS A 138 21.11 -18.50 6.50
CA LYS A 138 22.11 -19.36 7.15
C LYS A 138 23.41 -18.60 7.42
N HIS A 139 23.91 -17.84 6.44
CA HIS A 139 25.16 -17.08 6.59
C HIS A 139 25.08 -16.05 7.74
N HIS A 140 23.94 -15.38 7.89
CA HIS A 140 23.74 -14.37 8.93
C HIS A 140 23.17 -14.90 10.26
N GLY A 141 22.85 -16.20 10.35
CA GLY A 141 22.16 -16.75 11.52
C GLY A 141 20.78 -16.11 11.76
N LYS A 142 20.06 -15.78 10.66
CA LYS A 142 18.76 -15.13 10.66
C LYS A 142 17.71 -16.01 9.98
N THR A 143 16.43 -15.63 10.09
CA THR A 143 15.37 -16.31 9.34
C THR A 143 15.24 -15.75 7.92
N PRO A 144 14.67 -16.52 6.98
CA PRO A 144 14.35 -16.02 5.64
C PRO A 144 13.51 -14.74 5.63
N ALA A 145 12.52 -14.66 6.52
CA ALA A 145 11.69 -13.46 6.66
C ALA A 145 12.52 -12.24 7.06
N GLN A 146 13.43 -12.39 8.02
CA GLN A 146 14.31 -11.30 8.45
C GLN A 146 15.23 -10.83 7.32
N VAL A 147 15.77 -11.75 6.51
CA VAL A 147 16.59 -11.39 5.33
C VAL A 147 15.78 -10.57 4.32
N LEU A 148 14.57 -11.01 3.98
CA LEU A 148 13.71 -10.34 3.01
C LEU A 148 13.26 -8.96 3.48
N LEU A 149 12.90 -8.83 4.76
CA LEU A 149 12.53 -7.55 5.36
C LEU A 149 13.74 -6.61 5.43
N ARG A 150 14.90 -7.12 5.84
CA ARG A 150 16.13 -6.33 5.92
C ARG A 150 16.56 -5.79 4.55
N TYR A 151 16.43 -6.60 3.50
CA TYR A 151 16.65 -6.17 2.12
C TYR A 151 15.84 -4.93 1.75
N LEU A 152 14.54 -4.90 2.08
CA LEU A 152 13.67 -3.76 1.78
C LEU A 152 14.01 -2.54 2.65
N ILE A 153 14.24 -2.73 3.95
CA ILE A 153 14.60 -1.64 4.87
C ILE A 153 15.90 -0.95 4.43
N GLN A 154 16.89 -1.72 3.99
CA GLN A 154 18.15 -1.16 3.47
C GLN A 154 17.99 -0.36 2.18
N ARG A 155 16.86 -0.50 1.48
CA ARG A 155 16.49 0.33 0.32
C ARG A 155 15.67 1.57 0.71
N ASN A 156 15.65 1.93 2.00
CA ASN A 156 14.87 3.03 2.55
C ASN A 156 13.36 2.87 2.30
N LEU A 157 12.85 1.64 2.50
CA LEU A 157 11.43 1.30 2.39
C LEU A 157 10.84 1.01 3.77
N ILE A 158 9.60 1.45 3.98
CA ILE A 158 8.78 0.97 5.09
C ILE A 158 8.26 -0.42 4.73
N VAL A 159 8.26 -1.36 5.67
CA VAL A 159 7.72 -2.72 5.47
C VAL A 159 6.51 -2.96 6.38
N VAL A 160 5.46 -3.58 5.85
CA VAL A 160 4.24 -3.93 6.60
C VAL A 160 3.93 -5.44 6.53
N PRO A 161 4.79 -6.32 7.10
CA PRO A 161 4.56 -7.75 7.06
C PRO A 161 3.37 -8.17 7.94
N LYS A 162 2.30 -8.64 7.32
CA LYS A 162 1.14 -9.21 8.03
C LYS A 162 1.52 -10.52 8.73
N SER A 163 1.20 -10.61 10.03
CA SER A 163 1.15 -11.88 10.76
C SER A 163 0.08 -11.82 11.84
N VAL A 164 -0.60 -12.95 12.06
CA VAL A 164 -1.48 -13.18 13.23
C VAL A 164 -0.85 -14.15 14.22
N THR A 165 0.35 -14.66 13.92
CA THR A 165 1.09 -15.59 14.77
C THR A 165 2.09 -14.80 15.62
N PRO A 166 1.96 -14.79 16.97
CA PRO A 166 2.80 -13.97 17.86
C PRO A 166 4.30 -14.14 17.64
N LYS A 167 4.78 -15.38 17.51
CA LYS A 167 6.19 -15.69 17.25
C LYS A 167 6.71 -15.02 15.97
N ARG A 168 5.92 -15.02 14.90
CA ARG A 168 6.29 -14.38 13.63
C ARG A 168 6.25 -12.85 13.71
N ILE A 169 5.34 -12.28 14.52
CA ILE A 169 5.31 -10.83 14.76
C ILE A 169 6.61 -10.39 15.43
N GLU A 170 7.02 -11.09 16.49
CA GLU A 170 8.28 -10.82 17.18
C GLU A 170 9.50 -11.05 16.27
N GLU A 171 9.49 -12.13 15.48
CA GLU A 171 10.55 -12.44 14.51
C GLU A 171 10.73 -11.31 13.48
N ASN A 172 9.62 -10.84 12.89
CA ASN A 172 9.60 -9.78 11.87
C ASN A 172 10.10 -8.43 12.40
N PHE A 173 10.01 -8.19 13.70
CA PHE A 173 10.50 -6.95 14.33
C PHE A 173 12.02 -6.96 14.56
N ARG A 174 12.65 -8.14 14.65
CA ARG A 174 14.08 -8.31 14.96
C ARG A 174 14.98 -8.25 13.71
N VAL A 175 14.80 -7.21 12.90
CA VAL A 175 15.46 -6.95 11.59
C VAL A 175 16.51 -5.85 11.66
#